data_AF-D1CI76-F1
#
_entry.id   AF-D1CI76-F1
#
_cell.length_a   1.000
_cell.length_b   1.000
_cell.length_c   1.000
_cell.angle_alpha   90.00
_cell.angle_beta   90.00
_cell.angle_gamma   90.00
#
_symmetry.space_group_name_H-M   'P 1'
#
loop_
_entity.id
_entity.type
_entity.pdbx_description
1 polymer ?
#
loop_
_entity_poly.entity_id
_entity_poly.type
_entity_poly.pdbx_seq_one_letter_code
_entity_poly.pdbx_strand_id
1 'polypeptide(L)'
;MASPGELRETVRDAASRYIRDLVYGANDGIVTTFAVVAGSAGADLPPYVVLILGLANLLADGFSMGASSYLAIRSESATLEASGREPDDSSPLRHALATFGAFVVVGALPLIAFLAPVAPPHHFALTAALALTTMFAFGATRSWVTKRSWWRSGLEMFLIGAAASAVAYATGALVAVLSGA
;
A
#
# COMPACT_ATOMS: atom_id res chain seq x y z
N MET A 1 -25.84 22.79 -21.55
CA MET A 1 -24.40 23.13 -21.48
C MET A 1 -24.08 23.33 -20.01
N ALA A 2 -23.21 22.51 -19.43
CA ALA A 2 -22.78 22.69 -18.04
C ALA A 2 -22.04 24.03 -17.89
N SER A 3 -22.33 24.75 -16.82
CA SER A 3 -21.67 26.02 -16.49
C SER A 3 -20.19 25.78 -16.12
N PRO A 4 -19.32 26.80 -16.24
CA PRO A 4 -17.93 26.70 -15.82
C PRO A 4 -17.74 26.30 -14.33
N GLY A 5 -18.77 26.47 -13.49
CA GLY A 5 -18.78 26.04 -12.09
C GLY A 5 -18.99 24.54 -11.93
N GLU A 6 -20.00 23.99 -12.59
CA GLU A 6 -20.32 22.55 -12.56
C GLU A 6 -19.17 21.70 -13.12
N LEU A 7 -18.51 22.18 -14.19
CA LEU A 7 -17.36 21.50 -14.79
C LEU A 7 -16.16 21.42 -13.84
N ARG A 8 -15.95 22.44 -13.00
CA ARG A 8 -14.87 22.46 -11.99
C ARG A 8 -15.16 21.50 -10.84
N GLU A 9 -16.42 21.36 -10.47
CA GLU A 9 -16.86 20.45 -9.40
C GLU A 9 -16.72 18.98 -9.82
N THR A 10 -17.18 18.61 -11.01
CA THR A 10 -17.02 17.26 -11.57
C THR A 10 -15.55 16.85 -11.69
N VAL A 11 -14.68 17.74 -12.19
CA VAL A 11 -13.24 17.48 -12.31
C VAL A 11 -12.59 17.30 -10.94
N ARG A 12 -12.98 18.10 -9.95
CA ARG A 12 -12.46 18.01 -8.58
C ARG A 12 -12.88 16.70 -7.91
N ASP A 13 -14.11 16.26 -8.12
CA ASP A 13 -14.63 15.00 -7.57
C ASP A 13 -13.94 13.79 -8.19
N ALA A 14 -13.79 13.77 -9.51
CA ALA A 14 -13.03 12.73 -10.19
C ALA A 14 -11.59 12.66 -9.68
N ALA A 15 -10.89 13.81 -9.58
CA ALA A 15 -9.53 13.88 -9.05
C ALA A 15 -9.45 13.37 -7.59
N SER A 16 -10.45 13.70 -6.76
CA SER A 16 -10.48 13.23 -5.36
C SER A 16 -10.62 11.72 -5.25
N ARG A 17 -11.43 11.09 -6.13
CA ARG A 17 -11.58 9.63 -6.18
C ARG A 17 -10.27 8.93 -6.57
N TYR A 18 -9.57 9.42 -7.61
CA TYR A 18 -8.28 8.85 -8.01
C TYR A 18 -7.19 9.05 -6.94
N ILE A 19 -7.12 10.21 -6.31
CA ILE A 19 -6.17 10.45 -5.22
C ILE A 19 -6.38 9.47 -4.08
N ARG A 20 -7.65 9.16 -3.76
CA ARG A 20 -8.00 8.21 -2.71
C ARG A 20 -7.45 6.81 -3.03
N ASP A 21 -7.65 6.33 -4.25
CA ASP A 21 -7.16 5.02 -4.70
C ASP A 21 -5.64 4.93 -4.70
N LEU A 22 -4.97 5.98 -5.17
CA LEU A 22 -3.51 6.06 -5.15
C LEU A 22 -2.98 6.00 -3.71
N VAL A 23 -3.59 6.75 -2.79
CA VAL A 23 -3.20 6.77 -1.38
C VAL A 23 -3.46 5.42 -0.71
N TYR A 24 -4.59 4.77 -0.99
CA TYR A 24 -4.89 3.45 -0.43
C TYR A 24 -3.95 2.37 -0.95
N GLY A 25 -3.76 2.28 -2.27
CA GLY A 25 -2.84 1.33 -2.87
C GLY A 25 -1.41 1.52 -2.36
N ALA A 26 -0.92 2.77 -2.32
CA ALA A 26 0.42 3.08 -1.82
C ALA A 26 0.62 2.68 -0.35
N ASN A 27 -0.35 3.02 0.51
CA ASN A 27 -0.25 2.72 1.95
C ASN A 27 -0.30 1.22 2.23
N ASP A 28 -1.17 0.48 1.54
CA ASP A 28 -1.24 -0.96 1.73
C ASP A 28 0.03 -1.64 1.21
N GLY A 29 0.48 -1.26 0.01
CA GLY A 29 1.67 -1.83 -0.62
C GLY A 29 2.94 -1.70 0.23
N ILE A 30 3.18 -0.53 0.85
CA ILE A 30 4.34 -0.37 1.73
C ILE A 30 4.22 -1.17 3.02
N VAL A 31 3.03 -1.27 3.60
CA VAL A 31 2.80 -2.00 4.86
C VAL A 31 2.92 -3.50 4.66
N THR A 32 2.23 -4.07 3.67
CA THR A 32 2.23 -5.51 3.41
C THR A 32 3.60 -6.00 2.96
N THR A 33 4.25 -5.26 2.05
CA THR A 33 5.59 -5.66 1.59
C THR A 33 6.62 -5.58 2.70
N PHE A 34 6.57 -4.55 3.56
CA PHE A 34 7.47 -4.48 4.70
C PHE A 34 7.17 -5.56 5.75
N ALA A 35 5.90 -5.92 5.96
CA ALA A 35 5.53 -7.04 6.82
C ALA A 35 6.12 -8.37 6.33
N VAL A 36 6.14 -8.63 5.02
CA VAL A 36 6.80 -9.82 4.45
C VAL A 36 8.31 -9.82 4.72
N VAL A 37 8.97 -8.67 4.54
CA VAL A 37 10.39 -8.53 4.88
C VAL A 37 10.63 -8.77 6.37
N ALA A 38 9.78 -8.22 7.23
CA ALA A 38 9.88 -8.37 8.68
C ALA A 38 9.63 -9.81 9.15
N GLY A 39 8.61 -10.48 8.62
CA GLY A 39 8.34 -11.89 8.92
C GLY A 39 9.46 -12.81 8.46
N SER A 40 9.99 -12.57 7.27
CA SER A 40 11.13 -13.34 6.75
C SER A 40 12.40 -13.14 7.58
N ALA A 41 12.65 -11.92 8.07
CA ALA A 41 13.75 -11.62 8.99
C ALA A 41 13.54 -12.26 10.38
N GLY A 42 12.31 -12.29 10.87
CA GLY A 42 11.97 -12.99 12.12
C GLY A 42 12.24 -14.49 12.05
N ALA A 43 12.06 -15.09 10.86
CA ALA A 43 12.36 -16.49 10.59
C ALA A 43 13.81 -16.75 10.14
N ASP A 44 14.71 -15.76 10.23
CA ASP A 44 16.12 -15.84 9.80
C ASP A 44 16.32 -16.38 8.36
N LEU A 45 15.41 -16.02 7.46
CA LEU A 45 15.46 -16.52 6.08
C LEU A 45 16.58 -15.87 5.27
N PRO A 46 17.24 -16.62 4.38
CA PRO A 46 18.26 -16.07 3.49
C PRO A 46 17.73 -14.90 2.64
N PRO A 47 18.55 -13.87 2.34
CA PRO A 47 18.11 -12.68 1.59
C PRO A 47 17.41 -12.97 0.26
N TYR A 48 17.84 -14.00 -0.48
CA TYR A 48 17.21 -14.36 -1.76
C TYR A 48 15.77 -14.86 -1.57
N VAL A 49 15.46 -15.53 -0.45
CA VAL A 49 14.10 -15.97 -0.11
C VAL A 49 13.22 -14.77 0.22
N VAL A 50 13.75 -13.79 0.97
CA VAL A 50 13.06 -12.53 1.28
C VAL A 50 12.66 -11.81 -0.01
N LEU A 51 13.55 -11.75 -1.00
CA LEU A 51 13.29 -11.12 -2.29
C LEU A 51 12.23 -11.87 -3.11
N ILE A 52 12.27 -13.21 -3.13
CA ILE A 52 11.28 -14.03 -3.82
C ILE A 52 9.90 -13.82 -3.20
N LEU A 53 9.78 -13.96 -1.88
CA LEU A 53 8.52 -13.79 -1.16
C LEU A 53 7.99 -12.36 -1.28
N GLY A 54 8.87 -11.37 -1.10
CA GLY A 54 8.52 -9.96 -1.19
C GLY A 54 8.00 -9.57 -2.57
N LEU A 55 8.70 -9.99 -3.64
CA LEU A 55 8.29 -9.67 -5.01
C LEU A 55 7.01 -10.42 -5.41
N ALA A 56 6.89 -11.70 -5.03
CA ALA A 56 5.69 -12.48 -5.27
C ALA A 56 4.48 -11.85 -4.58
N ASN A 57 4.62 -11.49 -3.30
CA ASN A 57 3.57 -10.82 -2.53
C ASN A 57 3.21 -9.47 -3.13
N LEU A 58 4.20 -8.64 -3.47
CA LEU A 58 3.99 -7.31 -4.05
C LEU A 58 3.11 -7.36 -5.31
N LEU A 59 3.39 -8.32 -6.21
CA LEU A 59 2.65 -8.45 -7.46
C LEU A 59 1.27 -9.10 -7.25
N ALA A 60 1.19 -10.13 -6.40
CA ALA A 60 -0.06 -10.84 -6.12
C ALA A 60 -1.07 -9.95 -5.38
N ASP A 61 -0.65 -9.31 -4.29
CA ASP A 61 -1.50 -8.42 -3.50
C ASP A 61 -1.87 -7.18 -4.29
N GLY A 62 -0.92 -6.60 -5.03
CA GLY A 62 -1.20 -5.49 -5.92
C GLY A 62 -2.29 -5.84 -6.94
N PHE A 63 -2.16 -6.99 -7.61
CA PHE A 63 -3.15 -7.44 -8.59
C PHE A 63 -4.52 -7.65 -7.92
N SER A 64 -4.55 -8.30 -6.75
CA SER A 64 -5.75 -8.50 -5.95
C SER A 64 -6.42 -7.17 -5.58
N MET A 65 -5.65 -6.18 -5.14
CA MET A 65 -6.15 -4.83 -4.84
C MET A 65 -6.74 -4.14 -6.07
N GLY A 66 -6.03 -4.15 -7.20
CA GLY A 66 -6.52 -3.60 -8.46
C GLY A 66 -7.83 -4.27 -8.90
N ALA A 67 -7.89 -5.59 -8.84
CA ALA A 67 -9.09 -6.36 -9.14
C ALA A 67 -10.25 -6.03 -8.17
N SER A 68 -9.97 -5.90 -6.88
CA SER A 68 -10.99 -5.54 -5.88
C SER A 68 -11.55 -4.14 -6.10
N SER A 69 -10.70 -3.16 -6.47
CA SER A 69 -11.12 -1.81 -6.86
C SER A 69 -12.00 -1.82 -8.12
N TYR A 70 -11.59 -2.58 -9.15
CA TYR A 70 -12.41 -2.78 -10.35
C TYR A 70 -13.81 -3.32 -10.02
N LEU A 71 -13.85 -4.38 -9.20
CA LEU A 71 -15.10 -5.02 -8.81
C LEU A 71 -15.96 -4.12 -7.92
N ALA A 72 -15.35 -3.32 -7.04
CA ALA A 72 -16.06 -2.37 -6.19
C ALA A 72 -16.81 -1.32 -7.01
N ILE A 73 -16.13 -0.66 -7.96
CA ILE A 73 -16.78 0.33 -8.84
C ILE A 73 -17.87 -0.34 -9.68
N ARG A 74 -17.60 -1.50 -10.29
CA ARG A 74 -18.59 -2.24 -11.09
C ARG A 74 -19.83 -2.63 -10.26
N SER A 75 -19.63 -3.03 -9.01
CA SER A 75 -20.72 -3.39 -8.09
C SER A 75 -21.54 -2.18 -7.68
N GLU A 76 -20.90 -1.04 -7.47
CA GLU A 76 -21.58 0.23 -7.17
C GLU A 76 -22.44 0.68 -8.35
N SER A 77 -21.89 0.65 -9.58
CA SER A 77 -22.65 0.95 -10.80
C SER A 77 -23.87 0.02 -10.96
N ALA A 78 -23.69 -1.29 -10.79
CA ALA A 78 -24.80 -2.25 -10.90
C ALA A 78 -25.88 -2.02 -9.82
N THR A 79 -25.48 -1.59 -8.62
CA THR A 79 -26.42 -1.25 -7.54
C THR A 79 -27.23 0.01 -7.88
N LEU A 80 -26.58 1.02 -8.47
CA LEU A 80 -27.25 2.24 -8.93
C LEU A 80 -28.26 1.94 -10.04
N GLU A 81 -27.87 1.15 -11.04
CA GLU A 81 -28.74 0.70 -12.13
C GLU A 81 -29.97 -0.05 -11.59
N ALA A 82 -29.77 -0.99 -10.65
CA ALA A 82 -30.86 -1.74 -10.02
C ALA A 82 -31.83 -0.83 -9.22
N SER A 83 -31.35 0.30 -8.71
CA SER A 83 -32.17 1.30 -8.02
C SER A 83 -32.85 2.32 -8.94
N GLY A 84 -32.68 2.19 -10.26
CA GLY A 84 -33.20 3.15 -11.25
C GLY A 84 -32.45 4.48 -11.27
N ARG A 85 -31.25 4.53 -10.69
CA ARG A 85 -30.36 5.70 -10.69
C ARG A 85 -29.34 5.55 -11.81
N GLU A 86 -28.90 6.65 -12.40
CA GLU A 86 -27.81 6.60 -13.37
C GLU A 86 -26.49 6.22 -12.68
N PRO A 87 -25.74 5.23 -13.20
CA PRO A 87 -24.44 4.87 -12.67
C PRO A 87 -23.41 5.98 -12.88
N ASP A 88 -22.50 6.15 -11.92
CA ASP A 88 -21.36 7.08 -12.05
C ASP A 88 -20.46 6.68 -13.23
N ASP A 89 -20.02 7.64 -14.04
CA ASP A 89 -19.12 7.43 -15.19
C ASP A 89 -17.65 7.21 -14.77
N SER A 90 -17.45 6.62 -13.60
CA SER A 90 -16.12 6.26 -13.12
C SER A 90 -15.63 5.04 -13.90
N SER A 91 -14.57 5.21 -14.69
CA SER A 91 -13.95 4.12 -15.45
C SER A 91 -13.33 3.08 -14.50
N PRO A 92 -13.92 1.88 -14.33
CA PRO A 92 -13.48 0.93 -13.31
C PRO A 92 -12.03 0.48 -13.52
N LEU A 93 -11.61 0.36 -14.78
CA LEU A 93 -10.26 -0.03 -15.15
C LEU A 93 -9.22 1.03 -14.74
N ARG A 94 -9.56 2.32 -14.80
CA ARG A 94 -8.63 3.38 -14.38
C ARG A 94 -8.41 3.36 -12.87
N HIS A 95 -9.46 3.16 -12.08
CA HIS A 95 -9.38 3.01 -10.63
C HIS A 95 -8.54 1.78 -10.24
N ALA A 96 -8.76 0.65 -10.91
CA ALA A 96 -7.98 -0.56 -10.74
C ALA A 96 -6.48 -0.37 -11.04
N LEU A 97 -6.16 0.23 -12.19
CA LEU A 97 -4.78 0.48 -12.60
C LEU A 97 -4.08 1.51 -11.71
N ALA A 98 -4.79 2.55 -11.26
CA ALA A 98 -4.26 3.52 -10.32
C ALA A 98 -3.90 2.85 -8.97
N THR A 99 -4.82 2.03 -8.44
CA THR A 99 -4.60 1.30 -7.18
C THR A 99 -3.43 0.33 -7.30
N PHE A 100 -3.42 -0.52 -8.34
CA PHE A 100 -2.34 -1.47 -8.60
C PHE A 100 -0.99 -0.79 -8.78
N GLY A 101 -0.93 0.26 -9.62
CA GLY A 101 0.29 0.99 -9.90
C GLY A 101 0.86 1.65 -8.65
N ALA A 102 0.02 2.31 -7.85
CA ALA A 102 0.45 2.90 -6.58
C ALA A 102 0.95 1.85 -5.59
N PHE A 103 0.26 0.72 -5.49
CA PHE A 103 0.67 -0.41 -4.65
C PHE A 103 2.05 -0.94 -5.04
N VAL A 104 2.27 -1.25 -6.32
CA VAL A 104 3.54 -1.82 -6.80
C VAL A 104 4.69 -0.82 -6.65
N VAL A 105 4.48 0.43 -7.05
CA VAL A 105 5.54 1.45 -7.04
C VAL A 105 6.00 1.77 -5.63
N VAL A 106 5.06 1.99 -4.71
CA VAL A 106 5.38 2.37 -3.33
C VAL A 106 5.74 1.14 -2.50
N GLY A 107 5.05 0.02 -2.70
CA GLY A 107 5.36 -1.26 -2.06
C GLY A 107 6.70 -1.86 -2.48
N ALA A 108 7.27 -1.49 -3.63
CA ALA A 108 8.63 -1.89 -3.99
C ALA A 108 9.71 -1.25 -3.11
N LEU A 109 9.42 -0.13 -2.43
CA LEU A 109 10.44 0.63 -1.70
C LEU A 109 11.16 -0.17 -0.60
N PRO A 110 10.48 -0.94 0.28
CA PRO A 110 11.16 -1.84 1.22
C PRO A 110 12.08 -2.87 0.55
N LEU A 111 11.70 -3.42 -0.60
CA LEU A 111 12.53 -4.39 -1.33
C LEU A 111 13.75 -3.73 -1.97
N ILE A 112 13.57 -2.54 -2.54
CA ILE A 112 14.68 -1.75 -3.08
C ILE A 112 15.67 -1.40 -1.96
N ALA A 113 15.17 -1.02 -0.78
CA ALA A 113 16.01 -0.75 0.39
C ALA A 113 16.74 -2.02 0.87
N PHE A 114 16.14 -3.20 0.74
CA PHE A 114 16.76 -4.48 1.08
C PHE A 114 17.90 -4.89 0.13
N LEU A 115 17.88 -4.39 -1.12
CA LEU A 115 18.97 -4.61 -2.09
C LEU A 115 20.19 -3.71 -1.84
N ALA A 116 20.14 -2.79 -0.86
CA ALA A 116 21.26 -1.92 -0.55
C ALA A 116 22.50 -2.74 -0.13
N PRO A 117 23.69 -2.44 -0.67
CA PRO A 117 24.91 -3.21 -0.41
C PRO A 117 25.48 -2.90 0.98
N VAL A 118 24.83 -3.44 2.01
CA VAL A 118 25.27 -3.37 3.40
C VAL A 118 25.95 -4.68 3.77
N ALA A 119 26.72 -4.73 4.85
CA ALA A 119 27.22 -6.01 5.37
C ALA A 119 26.21 -6.59 6.39
N PRO A 120 25.96 -7.91 6.40
CA PRO A 120 25.34 -8.56 7.55
C PRO A 120 26.12 -8.23 8.83
N PRO A 121 25.47 -8.02 10.00
CA PRO A 121 24.06 -8.26 10.30
C PRO A 121 23.14 -7.03 10.12
N HIS A 122 23.65 -5.91 9.59
CA HIS A 122 22.94 -4.62 9.65
C HIS A 122 21.84 -4.43 8.60
N HIS A 123 21.61 -5.41 7.71
CA HIS A 123 20.62 -5.35 6.63
C HIS A 123 19.22 -5.04 7.15
N PHE A 124 18.75 -5.86 8.11
CA PHE A 124 17.39 -5.73 8.61
C PHE A 124 17.15 -4.40 9.32
N ALA A 125 18.08 -3.96 10.17
CA ALA A 125 17.96 -2.71 10.90
C ALA A 125 17.90 -1.49 9.95
N LEU A 126 18.72 -1.47 8.90
CA LEU A 126 18.68 -0.41 7.90
C LEU A 126 17.39 -0.45 7.09
N THR A 127 16.99 -1.63 6.59
CA THR A 127 15.74 -1.78 5.82
C THR A 127 14.54 -1.38 6.67
N ALA A 128 14.49 -1.75 7.95
CA ALA A 128 13.44 -1.35 8.87
C ALA A 128 13.42 0.16 9.11
N ALA A 129 14.59 0.77 9.36
CA ALA A 129 14.69 2.22 9.54
C ALA A 129 14.24 2.99 8.29
N LEU A 130 14.68 2.54 7.10
CA LEU A 130 14.29 3.13 5.82
C LEU A 130 12.80 2.95 5.56
N ALA A 131 12.25 1.74 5.71
CA ALA A 131 10.84 1.45 5.48
C ALA A 131 9.93 2.27 6.42
N LEU A 132 10.26 2.34 7.71
CA LEU A 132 9.50 3.14 8.68
C LEU A 132 9.61 4.64 8.40
N THR A 133 10.78 5.13 7.96
CA THR A 133 10.96 6.52 7.52
C THR A 133 10.14 6.81 6.27
N THR A 134 10.13 5.89 5.30
CA THR A 134 9.31 6.00 4.08
C THR A 134 7.82 5.98 4.42
N MET A 135 7.37 5.13 5.35
CA MET A 135 5.98 5.13 5.83
C MET A 135 5.60 6.45 6.50
N PHE A 136 6.47 7.00 7.34
CA PHE A 136 6.24 8.31 7.93
C PHE A 136 6.15 9.40 6.86
N ALA A 137 7.06 9.39 5.87
CA ALA A 137 7.07 10.35 4.77
C ALA A 137 5.80 10.27 3.91
N PHE A 138 5.38 9.07 3.51
CA PHE A 138 4.14 8.86 2.76
C PHE A 138 2.89 9.23 3.58
N GLY A 139 2.87 8.86 4.86
CA GLY A 139 1.83 9.28 5.80
C GLY A 139 1.74 10.80 5.93
N ALA A 140 2.89 11.49 5.95
CA ALA A 140 2.94 12.95 5.94
C ALA A 140 2.44 13.54 4.61
N THR A 141 2.72 12.93 3.46
CA THR A 141 2.19 13.38 2.15
C THR A 141 0.66 13.38 2.10
N ARG A 142 0.00 12.44 2.81
CA ARG A 142 -1.47 12.38 2.93
C ARG A 142 -2.08 13.63 3.59
N SER A 143 -1.29 14.41 4.32
CA SER A 143 -1.76 15.63 5.00
C SER A 143 -2.14 16.75 4.02
N TRP A 144 -1.56 16.75 2.82
CA TRP A 144 -1.89 17.71 1.76
C TRP A 144 -3.31 17.53 1.22
N VAL A 145 -3.83 16.30 1.28
CA VAL A 145 -5.18 15.95 0.81
C VAL A 145 -6.21 16.07 1.93
N THR A 146 -5.82 15.77 3.18
CA THR A 146 -6.75 15.63 4.31
C THR A 146 -6.84 16.85 5.24
N LYS A 147 -6.05 17.92 5.00
CA LYS A 147 -5.94 19.13 5.86
C LYS A 147 -5.60 18.85 7.34
N ARG A 148 -5.19 17.62 7.68
CA ARG A 148 -4.68 17.27 9.03
C ARG A 148 -3.22 17.69 9.17
N SER A 149 -2.75 17.77 10.42
CA SER A 149 -1.33 18.05 10.70
C SER A 149 -0.44 16.93 10.17
N TRP A 150 0.52 17.28 9.30
CA TRP A 150 1.41 16.35 8.61
C TRP A 150 2.13 15.35 9.51
N TRP A 151 2.60 15.79 10.67
CA TRP A 151 3.31 14.93 11.61
C TRP A 151 2.39 13.88 12.26
N ARG A 152 1.09 14.17 12.46
CA ARG A 152 0.14 13.20 13.01
C ARG A 152 -0.16 12.11 11.99
N SER A 153 -0.42 12.50 10.73
CA SER A 153 -0.65 11.54 9.65
C SER A 153 0.57 10.66 9.38
N GLY A 154 1.77 11.25 9.43
CA GLY A 154 3.03 10.50 9.36
C GLY A 154 3.18 9.53 10.53
N LEU A 155 2.92 9.99 11.76
CA LEU A 155 3.04 9.16 12.97
C LEU A 155 2.01 8.02 13.00
N GLU A 156 0.76 8.28 12.60
CA GLU A 156 -0.28 7.24 12.47
C GLU A 156 0.21 6.12 11.53
N MET A 157 0.72 6.49 10.35
CA MET A 157 1.20 5.52 9.36
C MET A 157 2.44 4.76 9.86
N PHE A 158 3.38 5.46 10.48
CA PHE A 158 4.54 4.84 11.12
C PHE A 158 4.13 3.80 12.16
N LEU A 159 3.18 4.14 13.05
CA LEU A 159 2.74 3.25 14.13
C LEU A 159 2.01 2.02 13.58
N ILE A 160 1.14 2.20 12.58
CA ILE A 160 0.46 1.09 11.89
C ILE A 160 1.49 0.15 11.26
N GLY A 161 2.43 0.70 10.50
CA GLY A 161 3.47 -0.10 9.85
C GLY A 161 4.40 -0.82 10.83
N ALA A 162 4.81 -0.14 11.90
CA ALA A 162 5.61 -0.73 12.97
C ALA A 162 4.87 -1.88 13.67
N ALA A 163 3.59 -1.70 13.99
CA ALA A 163 2.78 -2.74 14.62
C ALA A 163 2.59 -3.95 13.70
N ALA A 164 2.21 -3.72 12.43
CA ALA A 164 2.05 -4.80 11.45
C ALA A 164 3.34 -5.61 11.27
N SER A 165 4.47 -4.92 11.18
CA SER A 165 5.79 -5.56 10.99
C SER A 165 6.25 -6.29 12.24
N ALA A 166 5.96 -5.77 13.44
CA ALA A 166 6.25 -6.47 14.69
C ALA A 166 5.46 -7.78 14.81
N VAL A 167 4.17 -7.76 14.43
CA VAL A 167 3.33 -8.97 14.37
C VAL A 167 3.91 -9.98 13.37
N ALA A 168 4.28 -9.53 12.17
CA ALA A 168 4.85 -10.39 11.15
C ALA A 168 6.20 -11.00 11.59
N TYR A 169 7.11 -10.17 12.13
CA TYR A 169 8.40 -10.61 12.68
C TYR A 169 8.20 -11.67 13.78
N ALA A 170 7.33 -11.40 14.75
CA ALA A 170 7.05 -12.34 15.84
C ALA A 170 6.45 -13.66 15.30
N THR A 171 5.61 -13.58 14.26
CA THR A 171 5.05 -14.76 13.60
C THR A 171 6.14 -15.58 12.92
N GLY A 172 7.04 -14.95 12.17
CA GLY A 172 8.18 -15.62 11.55
C GLY A 172 9.08 -16.30 12.58
N ALA A 173 9.43 -15.59 13.65
CA ALA A 173 10.25 -16.12 14.74
C ALA A 173 9.59 -17.30 15.44
N LEU A 174 8.29 -17.21 15.72
CA LEU A 174 7.52 -18.30 16.31
C LEU A 174 7.53 -19.55 15.42
N VAL A 175 7.28 -19.37 14.11
CA VAL A 175 7.25 -20.49 13.16
C VAL A 175 8.63 -21.14 13.05
N ALA A 176 9.72 -20.36 13.00
CA ALA A 176 11.08 -20.91 12.94
C ALA A 176 11.40 -21.80 14.16
N VAL A 177 11.08 -21.31 15.37
CA VAL A 177 11.24 -22.09 16.61
C VAL A 177 10.42 -23.38 16.57
N LEU A 178 9.18 -23.33 16.09
CA LEU A 178 8.30 -24.51 16.00
C LEU A 178 8.74 -25.50 14.92
N SER A 179 9.32 -25.02 13.81
CA SER A 179 9.80 -25.89 12.73
C SER A 179 11.19 -26.45 12.98
N GLY A 180 11.88 -26.02 14.05
CA GLY A 180 13.26 -26.41 14.33
C GLY A 180 14.26 -25.87 13.31
N ALA A 181 13.92 -24.74 12.69
CA ALA A 181 14.78 -23.98 11.78
C ALA A 181 15.72 -23.06 12.58
#